data_AF-A0A6N2CGA1-F1
#
_entry.id   AF-A0A6N2CGA1-F1
#
_cell.length_a   1.000
_cell.length_b   1.000
_cell.length_c   1.000
_cell.angle_alpha   90.00
_cell.angle_beta   90.00
_cell.angle_gamma   90.00
#
_symmetry.space_group_name_H-M   'P 1'
#
loop_
_entity.id
_entity.type
_entity.pdbx_description
1 polymer ?
#
loop_
_entity_poly.entity_id
_entity_poly.type
_entity_poly.pdbx_seq_one_letter_code
_entity_poly.pdbx_strand_id
1 'polypeptide(L)'
;MATVSSASAALRTISSSSSKLSSAFQTKKIQSFKLPNPLISQTHKLTTTSTTASRSFSCKSQSTSTDSTNTEVQELSVYEINERDRGSPAYLRLSQKTVNSLGDLVPFSNKLYTADLKKRIGITAGLCILIKHEEEKKGDRYEAVYSFYFGDYGHIAVQGSYLTYEETYLAVTGGSGIFAGVSGQVKLQQLIFPFKLFYTFYLKGIPGLPSELLCTAVPPSPTVEPTPEAKACEEGAALKNYTN
;
A
#
# COMPACT_ATOMS: atom_id res chain seq x y z
N MET A 1 -22.63 12.81 62.70
CA MET A 1 -23.16 13.74 61.69
C MET A 1 -22.08 14.74 61.36
N ALA A 2 -21.32 14.49 60.29
CA ALA A 2 -20.25 15.36 59.82
C ALA A 2 -20.65 15.90 58.45
N THR A 3 -20.66 17.22 58.33
CA THR A 3 -21.04 17.99 57.16
C THR A 3 -19.93 17.96 56.11
N VAL A 4 -20.20 17.37 54.95
CA VAL A 4 -19.28 17.39 53.80
C VAL A 4 -19.72 18.53 52.89
N SER A 5 -18.87 19.55 52.77
CA SER A 5 -19.08 20.72 51.92
C SER A 5 -18.70 20.38 50.48
N SER A 6 -19.65 20.58 49.56
CA SER A 6 -19.50 20.35 48.12
C SER A 6 -18.88 21.59 47.46
N ALA A 7 -17.67 21.47 46.93
CA ALA A 7 -17.02 22.51 46.15
C ALA A 7 -17.31 22.31 44.65
N SER A 8 -18.21 23.15 44.13
CA SER A 8 -18.49 23.24 42.69
C SER A 8 -17.41 24.08 42.00
N ALA A 9 -16.58 23.46 41.16
CA ALA A 9 -15.60 24.18 40.35
C ALA A 9 -16.27 24.67 39.05
N ALA A 10 -16.42 25.98 38.92
CA ALA A 10 -16.96 26.66 37.74
C ALA A 10 -15.95 26.66 36.58
N LEU A 11 -16.38 26.15 35.42
CA LEU A 11 -15.66 26.22 34.14
C LEU A 11 -15.59 27.68 33.65
N ARG A 12 -14.39 28.28 33.68
CA ARG A 12 -14.15 29.57 33.03
C ARG A 12 -13.94 29.35 31.53
N THR A 13 -14.85 29.90 30.74
CA THR A 13 -14.78 29.92 29.27
C THR A 13 -13.77 30.99 28.85
N ILE A 14 -12.67 30.59 28.22
CA ILE A 14 -11.67 31.51 27.67
C ILE A 14 -12.13 31.90 26.27
N SER A 15 -12.56 33.15 26.12
CA SER A 15 -12.89 33.77 24.84
C SER A 15 -11.59 34.09 24.09
N SER A 16 -11.34 33.42 22.97
CA SER A 16 -10.21 33.73 22.09
C SER A 16 -10.62 34.79 21.07
N SER A 17 -10.11 36.00 21.26
CA SER A 17 -10.24 37.11 20.31
C SER A 17 -9.48 36.77 19.02
N SER A 18 -10.23 36.70 17.92
CA SER A 18 -9.68 36.48 16.57
C SER A 18 -9.08 37.79 16.05
N SER A 19 -7.74 37.90 16.03
CA SER A 19 -7.05 38.97 15.31
C SER A 19 -7.12 38.69 13.80
N LYS A 20 -7.89 39.53 13.09
CA LYS A 20 -7.96 39.53 11.63
C LYS A 20 -6.61 39.99 11.06
N LEU A 21 -5.83 39.05 10.51
CA LEU A 21 -4.67 39.35 9.69
C LEU A 21 -5.15 39.77 8.30
N SER A 22 -4.89 41.02 7.92
CA SER A 22 -5.16 41.52 6.57
C SER A 22 -4.05 41.04 5.62
N SER A 23 -4.36 40.02 4.81
CA SER A 23 -3.51 39.62 3.69
C SER A 23 -3.84 40.50 2.49
N ALA A 24 -2.94 41.43 2.16
CA ALA A 24 -2.99 42.18 0.91
C ALA A 24 -2.61 41.22 -0.24
N PHE A 25 -3.61 40.77 -0.99
CA PHE A 25 -3.39 40.05 -2.24
C PHE A 25 -2.87 41.03 -3.30
N GLN A 26 -1.57 41.03 -3.55
CA GLN A 26 -1.02 41.61 -4.77
C GLN A 26 -1.31 40.67 -5.94
N THR A 27 -2.20 41.09 -6.83
CA THR A 27 -2.44 40.47 -8.13
C THR A 27 -1.23 40.72 -9.04
N LYS A 28 -0.25 39.81 -9.03
CA LYS A 28 0.78 39.79 -10.07
C LYS A 28 0.16 39.26 -11.36
N LYS A 29 0.00 40.17 -12.32
CA LYS A 29 -0.40 39.95 -13.70
C LYS A 29 0.52 38.89 -14.33
N ILE A 30 -0.04 37.76 -14.75
CA ILE A 30 0.68 36.75 -15.53
C ILE A 30 1.00 37.36 -16.89
N GLN A 31 2.29 37.57 -17.17
CA GLN A 31 2.76 37.94 -18.51
C GLN A 31 2.74 36.70 -19.40
N SER A 32 2.05 36.81 -20.53
CA SER A 32 2.02 35.79 -21.57
C SER A 32 3.42 35.61 -22.18
N PHE A 33 4.01 34.42 -22.02
CA PHE A 33 5.21 34.04 -22.76
C PHE A 33 4.83 33.79 -24.23
N LYS A 34 5.26 34.69 -25.12
CA LYS A 34 5.20 34.46 -26.57
C LYS A 34 6.41 33.62 -26.97
N LEU A 35 6.19 32.36 -27.32
CA LEU A 35 7.18 31.57 -28.05
C LEU A 35 7.20 32.04 -29.52
N PRO A 36 8.37 32.38 -30.09
CA PRO A 36 8.49 32.53 -31.53
C PRO A 36 8.56 31.15 -32.19
N ASN A 37 7.54 30.87 -33.00
CA ASN A 37 7.52 29.75 -33.93
C ASN A 37 8.28 30.17 -35.20
N PRO A 38 9.26 29.39 -35.70
CA PRO A 38 9.57 29.43 -37.11
C PRO A 38 9.30 28.05 -37.74
N LEU A 39 8.19 27.98 -38.47
CA LEU A 39 8.03 27.07 -39.59
C LEU A 39 9.15 27.37 -40.60
N ILE A 40 10.10 26.45 -40.75
CA ILE A 40 11.00 26.40 -41.90
C ILE A 40 10.84 25.03 -42.54
N SER A 41 10.21 25.06 -43.72
CA SER A 41 10.21 23.98 -44.69
C SER A 41 11.62 23.86 -45.28
N GLN A 42 12.29 22.73 -45.03
CA GLN A 42 13.45 22.32 -45.81
C GLN A 42 13.32 20.84 -46.14
N THR A 43 13.03 20.57 -47.41
CA THR A 43 13.12 19.26 -48.03
C THR A 43 14.58 18.90 -48.23
N HIS A 44 15.13 18.04 -47.36
CA HIS A 44 16.44 17.43 -47.57
C HIS A 44 16.28 16.04 -48.19
N LYS A 45 16.75 15.91 -49.43
CA LYS A 45 16.86 14.64 -50.16
C LYS A 45 17.86 13.72 -49.43
N LEU A 46 17.43 12.51 -49.08
CA LEU A 46 18.32 11.46 -48.59
C LEU A 46 19.14 10.92 -49.76
N THR A 47 20.45 11.15 -49.72
CA THR A 47 21.45 10.46 -50.55
C THR A 47 22.09 9.39 -49.68
N THR A 48 21.95 8.13 -50.08
CA THR A 48 22.56 6.97 -49.43
C THR A 48 24.06 6.93 -49.71
N THR A 49 24.88 7.12 -48.69
CA THR A 49 26.28 6.68 -48.67
C THR A 49 26.56 5.92 -47.39
N SER A 50 26.89 4.66 -47.58
CA SER A 50 27.25 3.65 -46.59
C SER A 50 28.65 3.88 -46.04
N THR A 51 28.80 4.05 -44.73
CA THR A 51 30.05 3.75 -44.00
C THR A 51 29.76 3.41 -42.54
N THR A 52 29.81 2.10 -42.27
CA THR A 52 30.23 1.39 -41.05
C THR A 52 30.61 2.19 -39.79
N ALA A 53 29.84 2.00 -38.71
CA ALA A 53 30.32 1.73 -37.34
C ALA A 53 29.13 1.40 -36.41
N SER A 54 28.55 0.21 -36.56
CA SER A 54 27.61 -0.33 -35.57
C SER A 54 28.40 -0.88 -34.38
N ARG A 55 28.43 -0.15 -33.26
CA ARG A 55 28.72 -0.75 -31.95
C ARG A 55 27.47 -1.49 -31.51
N SER A 56 27.39 -2.77 -31.87
CA SER A 56 26.40 -3.69 -31.35
C SER A 56 26.64 -3.92 -29.86
N PHE A 57 25.71 -3.49 -29.01
CA PHE A 57 25.62 -4.00 -27.65
C PHE A 57 25.20 -5.46 -27.73
N SER A 58 26.13 -6.38 -27.50
CA SER A 58 25.83 -7.79 -27.33
C SER A 58 25.28 -7.98 -25.91
N CYS A 59 23.96 -7.99 -25.78
CA CYS A 59 23.31 -8.59 -24.61
C CYS A 59 23.56 -10.10 -24.70
N LYS A 60 24.62 -10.57 -24.04
CA LYS A 60 24.78 -12.00 -23.76
C LYS A 60 23.74 -12.37 -22.70
N SER A 61 22.55 -12.76 -23.13
CA SER A 61 21.68 -13.58 -22.29
C SER A 61 22.40 -14.90 -22.09
N GLN A 62 23.12 -15.07 -20.97
CA GLN A 62 23.37 -16.39 -20.44
C GLN A 62 22.04 -16.93 -19.95
N SER A 63 21.25 -17.48 -20.87
CA SER A 63 20.23 -18.46 -20.53
C SER A 63 20.98 -19.73 -20.14
N THR A 64 21.50 -19.76 -18.91
CA THR A 64 21.67 -21.05 -18.23
C THR A 64 20.26 -21.56 -18.03
N SER A 65 19.85 -22.44 -18.94
CA SER A 65 18.61 -23.21 -18.91
C SER A 65 18.62 -24.12 -17.69
N THR A 66 18.29 -23.57 -16.54
CA THR A 66 17.52 -24.28 -15.51
C THR A 66 16.09 -23.76 -15.63
N ASP A 67 15.48 -24.03 -16.78
CA ASP A 67 14.04 -23.84 -17.03
C ASP A 67 13.25 -24.94 -16.29
N SER A 68 13.47 -25.02 -14.98
CA SER A 68 12.43 -25.45 -14.07
C SER A 68 11.76 -24.17 -13.61
N THR A 69 10.94 -23.55 -14.47
CA THR A 69 9.95 -22.59 -13.97
C THR A 69 9.18 -23.36 -12.92
N ASN A 70 9.44 -23.08 -11.65
CA ASN A 70 8.86 -23.86 -10.57
C ASN A 70 7.36 -23.58 -10.61
N THR A 71 6.60 -24.50 -11.21
CA THR A 71 5.15 -24.41 -11.37
C THR A 71 4.43 -24.69 -10.06
N GLU A 72 5.17 -25.19 -9.07
CA GLU A 72 4.69 -25.44 -7.73
C GLU A 72 4.23 -24.15 -7.06
N VAL A 73 3.03 -24.21 -6.49
CA VAL A 73 2.43 -23.11 -5.74
C VAL A 73 2.96 -23.18 -4.32
N GLN A 74 3.56 -22.08 -3.86
CA GLN A 74 3.94 -21.91 -2.46
C GLN A 74 2.94 -21.00 -1.76
N GLU A 75 2.48 -21.42 -0.58
CA GLU A 75 1.57 -20.62 0.24
C GLU A 75 2.35 -19.76 1.23
N LEU A 76 1.99 -18.47 1.31
CA LEU A 76 2.49 -17.53 2.31
C LEU A 76 1.30 -16.83 2.95
N SER A 77 1.16 -16.90 4.26
CA SER A 77 0.10 -16.20 4.98
C SER A 77 0.65 -15.07 5.83
N VAL A 78 -0.09 -13.98 5.95
CA VAL A 78 0.29 -12.79 6.73
C VAL A 78 -0.91 -12.09 7.33
N TYR A 79 -0.69 -11.38 8.43
CA TYR A 79 -1.67 -10.48 9.03
C TYR A 79 -1.32 -9.02 8.73
N GLU A 80 -2.29 -8.27 8.26
CA GLU A 80 -2.21 -6.81 8.13
C GLU A 80 -3.05 -6.16 9.23
N ILE A 81 -2.43 -5.28 10.00
CA ILE A 81 -3.06 -4.66 11.16
C ILE A 81 -2.80 -3.16 11.16
N ASN A 82 -3.90 -2.41 11.19
CA ASN A 82 -3.87 -0.98 11.43
C ASN A 82 -3.93 -0.71 12.95
N GLU A 83 -2.77 -0.41 13.52
CA GLU A 83 -2.61 -0.07 14.95
C GLU A 83 -2.92 1.41 15.25
N ARG A 84 -3.44 2.16 14.27
CA ARG A 84 -3.88 3.56 14.37
C ARG A 84 -2.75 4.55 14.72
N ASP A 85 -1.51 4.15 14.48
CA ASP A 85 -0.31 4.93 14.81
C ASP A 85 0.42 5.48 13.56
N ARG A 86 -0.14 5.29 12.36
CA ARG A 86 0.45 5.70 11.07
C ARG A 86 -0.29 6.82 10.34
N GLY A 87 -1.33 7.40 10.95
CA GLY A 87 -2.22 8.34 10.26
C GLY A 87 -2.95 7.72 9.05
N SER A 88 -3.07 6.39 9.03
CA SER A 88 -3.69 5.59 7.97
C SER A 88 -5.04 5.02 8.42
N PRO A 89 -6.03 4.89 7.52
CA PRO A 89 -6.02 5.40 6.15
C PRO A 89 -6.25 6.93 6.09
N ALA A 90 -5.83 7.55 4.99
CA ALA A 90 -6.20 8.93 4.68
C ALA A 90 -7.39 8.95 3.72
N TYR A 91 -8.60 9.23 4.20
CA TYR A 91 -9.79 9.25 3.34
C TYR A 91 -9.92 10.61 2.62
N LEU A 92 -9.72 10.61 1.30
CA LEU A 92 -9.83 11.80 0.44
C LEU A 92 -11.19 11.79 -0.26
N ARG A 93 -12.13 12.58 0.25
CA ARG A 93 -13.50 12.71 -0.30
C ARG A 93 -13.55 13.63 -1.52
N LEU A 94 -12.92 13.19 -2.60
CA LEU A 94 -12.80 13.97 -3.84
C LEU A 94 -14.11 14.03 -4.64
N SER A 95 -15.04 13.10 -4.41
CA SER A 95 -16.37 13.10 -5.02
C SER A 95 -17.24 14.28 -4.58
N GLN A 96 -16.91 14.91 -3.44
CA GLN A 96 -17.69 15.97 -2.80
C GLN A 96 -19.14 15.57 -2.47
N LYS A 97 -19.41 14.26 -2.40
CA LYS A 97 -20.73 13.71 -2.02
C LYS A 97 -20.76 13.32 -0.56
N THR A 98 -21.95 13.30 0.02
CA THR A 98 -22.18 12.87 1.41
C THR A 98 -22.02 11.37 1.57
N VAL A 99 -22.42 10.61 0.55
CA VAL A 99 -22.26 9.15 0.46
C VAL A 99 -20.98 8.86 -0.32
N ASN A 100 -20.24 7.87 0.18
CA ASN A 100 -19.07 7.29 -0.47
C ASN A 100 -19.37 7.08 -1.98
N SER A 101 -18.59 7.71 -2.85
CA SER A 101 -18.86 7.73 -4.29
C SER A 101 -17.61 7.57 -5.15
N LEU A 102 -17.81 7.09 -6.38
CA LEU A 102 -16.74 6.95 -7.37
C LEU A 102 -15.82 8.17 -7.40
N GLY A 103 -14.51 7.90 -7.31
CA GLY A 103 -13.46 8.92 -7.34
C GLY A 103 -12.93 9.33 -5.96
N ASP A 104 -13.57 8.91 -4.86
CA ASP A 104 -12.95 9.02 -3.53
C ASP A 104 -11.69 8.12 -3.48
N LEU A 105 -10.63 8.64 -2.87
CA LEU A 105 -9.33 7.98 -2.81
C LEU A 105 -8.94 7.69 -1.37
N VAL A 106 -8.32 6.54 -1.14
CA VAL A 106 -7.90 6.10 0.18
C VAL A 106 -6.46 5.60 0.13
N PRO A 107 -5.46 6.50 0.19
CA PRO A 107 -4.10 6.12 0.52
C PRO A 107 -4.04 5.46 1.90
N PHE A 108 -3.26 4.39 2.02
CA PHE A 108 -3.12 3.67 3.29
C PHE A 108 -1.73 3.03 3.44
N SER A 109 -1.36 2.80 4.70
CA SER A 109 -0.23 1.96 5.09
C SER A 109 -0.48 1.36 6.47
N ASN A 110 -0.45 0.04 6.57
CA ASN A 110 -0.68 -0.71 7.82
C ASN A 110 0.53 -1.58 8.17
N LYS A 111 0.61 -2.08 9.39
CA LYS A 111 1.70 -2.97 9.82
C LYS A 111 1.44 -4.39 9.32
N LEU A 112 2.51 -5.11 9.02
CA LEU A 112 2.47 -6.49 8.54
C LEU A 112 3.17 -7.44 9.51
N TYR A 113 2.53 -8.57 9.80
CA TYR A 113 2.98 -9.60 10.73
C TYR A 113 2.98 -10.98 10.08
N THR A 114 3.83 -11.89 10.58
CA THR A 114 3.79 -13.32 10.22
C THR A 114 2.44 -13.95 10.57
N ALA A 115 2.10 -15.05 9.90
CA ALA A 115 0.84 -15.76 10.13
C ALA A 115 0.69 -16.32 11.55
N ASP A 116 1.80 -16.60 12.25
CA ASP A 116 1.79 -17.01 13.65
C ASP A 116 1.68 -15.85 14.64
N LEU A 117 1.65 -14.60 14.14
CA LEU A 117 1.53 -13.36 14.89
C LEU A 117 2.72 -13.03 15.81
N LYS A 118 3.86 -13.72 15.63
CA LYS A 118 5.04 -13.60 16.51
C LYS A 118 6.13 -12.67 15.97
N LYS A 119 6.09 -12.29 14.69
CA LYS A 119 7.09 -11.38 14.12
C LYS A 119 6.47 -10.19 13.37
N ARG A 120 6.98 -8.99 13.64
CA ARG A 120 6.77 -7.81 12.77
C ARG A 120 7.64 -7.94 11.52
N ILE A 121 7.02 -7.97 10.35
CA ILE A 121 7.73 -8.23 9.07
C ILE A 121 7.80 -7.02 8.15
N GLY A 122 6.87 -6.08 8.27
CA GLY A 122 6.98 -4.82 7.54
C GLY A 122 5.69 -4.03 7.51
N ILE A 123 5.30 -3.57 6.31
CA ILE A 123 4.10 -2.77 6.07
C ILE A 123 3.39 -3.15 4.77
N THR A 124 2.11 -2.82 4.68
CA THR A 124 1.46 -2.55 3.40
C THR A 124 1.61 -1.07 3.07
N ALA A 125 1.63 -0.72 1.78
CA ALA A 125 1.51 0.66 1.34
C ALA A 125 0.90 0.73 -0.06
N GLY A 126 -0.10 1.60 -0.24
CA GLY A 126 -0.67 1.86 -1.55
C GLY A 126 -1.96 2.68 -1.50
N LEU A 127 -2.84 2.42 -2.47
CA LEU A 127 -4.01 3.22 -2.76
C LEU A 127 -5.23 2.33 -3.02
N CYS A 128 -6.34 2.65 -2.38
CA CYS A 128 -7.67 2.18 -2.77
C CYS A 128 -8.44 3.30 -3.47
N ILE A 129 -9.05 2.97 -4.61
CA ILE A 129 -9.93 3.85 -5.38
C ILE A 129 -11.35 3.36 -5.17
N LEU A 130 -12.22 4.21 -4.62
CA LEU A 130 -13.62 3.83 -4.44
C LEU A 130 -14.31 3.70 -5.79
N ILE A 131 -14.93 2.55 -6.04
CA ILE A 131 -15.68 2.26 -7.28
C ILE A 131 -17.16 2.54 -7.06
N LYS A 132 -17.74 2.01 -5.98
CA LYS A 132 -19.14 2.27 -5.61
C LYS A 132 -19.40 1.92 -4.15
N HIS A 133 -20.35 2.63 -3.57
CA HIS A 133 -21.02 2.23 -2.34
C HIS A 133 -22.15 1.25 -2.67
N GLU A 134 -22.28 0.18 -1.87
CA GLU A 134 -23.32 -0.84 -1.99
C GLU A 134 -24.18 -0.84 -0.71
N GLU A 135 -25.29 -0.10 -0.73
CA GLU A 135 -26.17 0.08 0.43
C GLU A 135 -26.74 -1.25 0.94
N GLU A 136 -27.16 -2.14 0.02
CA GLU A 136 -27.70 -3.46 0.35
C GLU A 136 -26.70 -4.34 1.13
N LYS A 137 -25.40 -4.19 0.85
CA LYS A 137 -24.32 -4.91 1.52
C LYS A 137 -23.70 -4.14 2.68
N LYS A 138 -24.16 -2.90 2.93
CA LYS A 138 -23.65 -1.98 3.96
C LYS A 138 -22.13 -1.81 3.87
N GLY A 139 -21.61 -1.64 2.65
CA GLY A 139 -20.19 -1.50 2.45
C GLY A 139 -19.82 -0.95 1.09
N ASP A 140 -18.54 -1.01 0.79
CA ASP A 140 -17.94 -0.35 -0.36
C ASP A 140 -17.15 -1.34 -1.20
N ARG A 141 -17.11 -1.09 -2.51
CA ARG A 141 -16.21 -1.75 -3.45
C ARG A 141 -15.09 -0.80 -3.83
N TYR A 142 -13.85 -1.24 -3.60
CA TYR A 142 -12.64 -0.55 -4.02
C TYR A 142 -11.90 -1.33 -5.11
N GLU A 143 -11.19 -0.61 -5.97
CA GLU A 143 -10.04 -1.14 -6.72
C GLU A 143 -8.79 -0.76 -5.94
N ALA A 144 -7.98 -1.74 -5.56
CA ALA A 144 -6.81 -1.57 -4.73
C ALA A 144 -5.53 -1.85 -5.52
N VAL A 145 -4.53 -0.98 -5.37
CA VAL A 145 -3.17 -1.16 -5.92
C VAL A 145 -2.18 -0.85 -4.81
N TYR A 146 -1.43 -1.84 -4.36
CA TYR A 146 -0.55 -1.70 -3.21
C TYR A 146 0.52 -2.78 -3.17
N SER A 147 1.46 -2.64 -2.22
CA SER A 147 2.54 -3.59 -2.03
C SER A 147 2.69 -3.99 -0.57
N PHE A 148 3.21 -5.21 -0.38
CA PHE A 148 3.58 -5.79 0.91
C PHE A 148 5.10 -5.80 1.02
N TYR A 149 5.65 -5.05 1.97
CA TYR A 149 7.09 -4.94 2.18
C TYR A 149 7.53 -5.86 3.31
N PHE A 150 8.60 -6.62 3.08
CA PHE A 150 9.13 -7.65 4.00
C PHE A 150 10.58 -7.33 4.43
N GLY A 151 10.91 -6.05 4.59
CA GLY A 151 12.27 -5.62 4.92
C GLY A 151 13.27 -5.99 3.82
N ASP A 152 14.41 -6.55 4.22
CA ASP A 152 15.50 -6.94 3.30
C ASP A 152 15.08 -8.02 2.28
N TYR A 153 13.98 -8.75 2.50
CA TYR A 153 13.49 -9.74 1.56
C TYR A 153 12.92 -9.14 0.27
N GLY A 154 12.53 -7.87 0.29
CA GLY A 154 11.87 -7.19 -0.83
C GLY A 154 10.38 -7.01 -0.61
N HIS A 155 9.61 -6.99 -1.70
CA HIS A 155 8.17 -6.76 -1.64
C HIS A 155 7.40 -7.57 -2.67
N ILE A 156 6.09 -7.73 -2.43
CA ILE A 156 5.12 -8.28 -3.38
C ILE A 156 4.12 -7.17 -3.73
N ALA A 157 3.89 -6.94 -5.01
CA ALA A 157 2.88 -5.99 -5.49
C ALA A 157 1.58 -6.73 -5.87
N VAL A 158 0.45 -6.11 -5.56
CA VAL A 158 -0.88 -6.66 -5.85
C VAL A 158 -1.79 -5.62 -6.46
N GLN A 159 -2.77 -6.10 -7.23
CA GLN A 159 -3.85 -5.29 -7.78
C GLN A 159 -5.15 -6.08 -7.83
N GLY A 160 -6.27 -5.44 -7.49
CA GLY A 160 -7.60 -6.02 -7.69
C GLY A 160 -8.66 -5.48 -6.76
N SER A 161 -9.79 -6.17 -6.68
CA SER A 161 -10.94 -5.74 -5.89
C SER A 161 -10.70 -5.93 -4.40
N TYR A 162 -11.00 -4.89 -3.61
CA TYR A 162 -11.19 -4.98 -2.16
C TYR A 162 -12.64 -4.65 -1.83
N LEU A 163 -13.35 -5.61 -1.23
CA LEU A 163 -14.74 -5.49 -0.82
C LEU A 163 -14.82 -5.47 0.70
N THR A 164 -15.50 -4.48 1.28
CA THR A 164 -15.56 -4.34 2.75
C THR A 164 -16.53 -5.31 3.43
N TYR A 165 -17.18 -6.20 2.69
CA TYR A 165 -18.28 -7.05 3.13
C TYR A 165 -18.10 -8.53 2.79
N GLU A 166 -17.11 -8.90 1.97
CA GLU A 166 -16.84 -10.29 1.60
C GLU A 166 -15.35 -10.50 1.24
N GLU A 167 -14.91 -11.76 1.23
CA GLU A 167 -13.56 -12.13 0.83
C GLU A 167 -13.33 -11.88 -0.66
N THR A 168 -12.09 -11.59 -1.03
CA THR A 168 -11.71 -11.32 -2.43
C THR A 168 -10.39 -11.98 -2.79
N TYR A 169 -10.11 -12.03 -4.09
CA TYR A 169 -8.79 -12.39 -4.61
C TYR A 169 -8.22 -11.22 -5.39
N LEU A 170 -6.96 -10.88 -5.12
CA LEU A 170 -6.20 -9.88 -5.87
C LEU A 170 -5.11 -10.60 -6.69
N ALA A 171 -4.77 -10.03 -7.83
CA ALA A 171 -3.67 -10.52 -8.64
C ALA A 171 -2.34 -10.14 -7.98
N VAL A 172 -1.40 -11.09 -7.92
CA VAL A 172 0.01 -10.80 -7.62
C VAL A 172 0.67 -10.37 -8.93
N THR A 173 1.07 -9.10 -9.01
CA THR A 173 1.54 -8.48 -10.25
C THR A 173 3.07 -8.50 -10.41
N GLY A 174 3.79 -8.84 -9.34
CA GLY A 174 5.24 -8.94 -9.33
C GLY A 174 5.81 -8.76 -7.94
N GLY A 175 7.14 -8.68 -7.87
CA GLY A 175 7.87 -8.46 -6.63
C GLY A 175 9.34 -8.17 -6.86
N SER A 176 10.07 -7.94 -5.77
CA SER A 176 11.51 -7.70 -5.76
C SER A 176 12.22 -8.60 -4.75
N GLY A 177 13.56 -8.61 -4.75
CA GLY A 177 14.35 -9.41 -3.82
C GLY A 177 14.07 -10.90 -4.02
N ILE A 178 13.72 -11.62 -2.94
CA ILE A 178 13.38 -13.05 -3.03
C ILE A 178 12.09 -13.30 -3.81
N PHE A 179 11.27 -12.26 -4.01
CA PHE A 179 10.01 -12.29 -4.75
C PHE A 179 10.17 -11.84 -6.21
N ALA A 180 11.40 -11.65 -6.71
CA ALA A 180 11.63 -11.26 -8.10
C ALA A 180 11.07 -12.30 -9.08
N GLY A 181 10.18 -11.87 -9.98
CA GLY A 181 9.51 -12.76 -10.95
C GLY A 181 8.25 -13.45 -10.41
N VAL A 182 7.82 -13.15 -9.19
CA VAL A 182 6.63 -13.77 -8.59
C VAL A 182 5.35 -13.45 -9.36
N SER A 183 4.47 -14.44 -9.47
CA SER A 183 3.12 -14.29 -10.01
C SER A 183 2.13 -15.13 -9.19
N GLY A 184 0.83 -14.94 -9.41
CA GLY A 184 -0.21 -15.71 -8.75
C GLY A 184 -1.37 -14.85 -8.29
N GLN A 185 -1.98 -15.23 -7.17
CA GLN A 185 -3.08 -14.50 -6.56
C GLN A 185 -2.96 -14.51 -5.04
N VAL A 186 -3.62 -13.57 -4.38
CA VAL A 186 -3.72 -13.51 -2.92
C VAL A 186 -5.18 -13.47 -2.53
N LYS A 187 -5.56 -14.34 -1.60
CA LYS A 187 -6.85 -14.29 -0.93
C LYS A 187 -6.81 -13.21 0.15
N LEU A 188 -7.74 -12.27 0.15
CA LEU A 188 -7.93 -11.26 1.18
C LEU A 188 -9.16 -11.63 2.01
N GLN A 189 -8.97 -11.77 3.32
CA GLN A 189 -10.02 -11.98 4.30
C GLN A 189 -10.05 -10.82 5.29
N GLN A 190 -11.20 -10.15 5.39
CA GLN A 190 -11.38 -9.08 6.34
C GLN A 190 -11.91 -9.63 7.67
N LEU A 191 -11.19 -9.37 8.77
CA LEU A 191 -11.55 -9.88 10.10
C LEU A 191 -12.28 -8.83 10.92
N ILE A 192 -11.75 -7.61 10.93
CA ILE A 192 -12.36 -6.43 11.55
C ILE A 192 -12.17 -5.27 10.59
N PHE A 193 -13.25 -4.74 10.04
CA PHE A 193 -13.19 -3.54 9.20
C PHE A 193 -12.83 -2.29 10.03
N PRO A 194 -11.94 -1.40 9.56
CA PRO A 194 -10.90 -1.57 8.54
C PRO A 194 -9.52 -1.92 9.16
N PHE A 195 -9.49 -2.57 10.33
CA PHE A 195 -8.31 -2.66 11.18
C PHE A 195 -7.52 -3.97 11.11
N LYS A 196 -8.17 -5.10 10.77
CA LYS A 196 -7.52 -6.41 10.75
C LYS A 196 -7.90 -7.18 9.49
N LEU A 197 -6.89 -7.54 8.71
CA LEU A 197 -7.02 -8.35 7.51
C LEU A 197 -6.03 -9.53 7.59
N PHE A 198 -6.41 -10.63 6.96
CA PHE A 198 -5.58 -11.82 6.80
C PHE A 198 -5.45 -12.14 5.32
N TYR A 199 -4.24 -12.47 4.91
CA TYR A 199 -3.94 -12.79 3.52
C TYR A 199 -3.34 -14.18 3.40
N THR A 200 -3.70 -14.89 2.33
CA THR A 200 -3.05 -16.12 1.90
C THR A 200 -2.64 -15.97 0.45
N PHE A 201 -1.34 -15.84 0.22
CA PHE A 201 -0.74 -15.76 -1.10
C PHE A 201 -0.53 -17.16 -1.68
N TYR A 202 -0.81 -17.30 -2.97
CA TYR A 202 -0.54 -18.49 -3.77
C TYR A 202 0.51 -18.12 -4.82
N LEU A 203 1.78 -18.24 -4.45
CA LEU A 203 2.92 -17.72 -5.19
C LEU A 203 3.50 -18.76 -6.15
N LYS A 204 3.84 -18.32 -7.36
CA LYS A 204 4.48 -19.13 -8.41
C LYS A 204 5.70 -18.40 -8.97
N GLY A 205 6.63 -19.16 -9.56
CA GLY A 205 7.75 -18.59 -10.32
C GLY A 205 8.91 -18.08 -9.49
N ILE A 206 8.96 -18.43 -8.19
CA ILE A 206 10.06 -18.06 -7.27
C ILE A 206 10.70 -19.30 -6.62
N PRO A 207 11.95 -19.19 -6.13
CA PRO A 207 12.57 -20.21 -5.30
C PRO A 207 11.80 -20.47 -4.00
N GLY A 208 12.22 -21.50 -3.25
CA GLY A 208 11.66 -21.83 -1.94
C GLY A 208 11.71 -20.63 -0.97
N LEU A 209 10.60 -20.36 -0.29
CA LEU A 209 10.53 -19.28 0.69
C LEU A 209 11.38 -19.58 1.96
N PRO A 210 11.96 -18.56 2.61
CA PRO A 210 12.65 -18.73 3.89
C PRO A 210 11.71 -19.31 4.96
N SER A 211 12.22 -20.25 5.76
CA SER A 211 11.44 -20.96 6.78
C SER A 211 10.81 -20.04 7.82
N GLU A 212 11.42 -18.89 8.11
CA GLU A 212 10.84 -17.94 9.07
C GLU A 212 9.57 -17.22 8.57
N LEU A 213 9.30 -17.24 7.26
CA LEU A 213 8.03 -16.77 6.68
C LEU A 213 7.00 -17.90 6.59
N LEU A 214 7.44 -19.16 6.68
CA LEU A 214 6.62 -20.37 6.55
C LEU A 214 6.19 -20.92 7.92
N CYS A 215 5.52 -20.09 8.70
CA CYS A 215 5.01 -20.46 10.01
C CYS A 215 3.57 -21.03 9.94
N THR A 216 3.21 -21.87 10.91
CA THR A 216 1.83 -22.35 11.06
C THR A 216 0.93 -21.17 11.44
N ALA A 217 -0.02 -20.84 10.55
CA ALA A 217 -0.92 -19.72 10.76
C ALA A 217 -1.81 -19.91 11.99
N VAL A 218 -1.92 -18.87 12.81
CA VAL A 218 -3.01 -18.75 13.79
C VAL A 218 -4.32 -18.60 13.01
N PRO A 219 -5.38 -19.35 13.32
CA PRO A 219 -6.64 -19.25 12.60
C PRO A 219 -7.23 -17.83 12.61
N PRO A 220 -7.63 -17.29 11.45
CA PRO A 220 -8.15 -15.93 11.35
C PRO A 220 -9.45 -15.79 12.15
N SER A 221 -9.46 -14.84 13.09
CA SER A 221 -10.64 -14.47 13.86
C SER A 221 -10.54 -13.02 14.37
N PRO A 222 -11.65 -12.39 14.81
CA PRO A 222 -11.61 -11.01 15.29
C PRO A 222 -10.70 -10.79 16.52
N THR A 223 -10.49 -11.83 17.34
CA THR A 223 -9.76 -11.74 18.62
C THR A 223 -8.25 -11.91 18.48
N VAL A 224 -7.74 -12.24 17.29
CA VAL A 224 -6.30 -12.43 17.10
C VAL A 224 -5.54 -11.11 17.27
N GLU A 225 -4.37 -11.20 17.90
CA GLU A 225 -3.49 -10.07 18.18
C GLU A 225 -2.04 -10.51 18.01
N PRO A 226 -1.16 -9.65 17.47
CA PRO A 226 0.29 -9.87 17.53
C PRO A 226 0.75 -10.01 18.97
N THR A 227 1.79 -10.81 19.19
CA THR A 227 2.36 -10.95 20.52
C THR A 227 2.93 -9.61 21.00
N PRO A 228 3.01 -9.35 22.32
CA PRO A 228 3.56 -8.11 22.85
C PRO A 228 4.97 -7.81 22.32
N GLU A 229 5.80 -8.84 22.18
CA GLU A 229 7.18 -8.75 21.69
C GLU A 229 7.21 -8.32 20.22
N ALA A 230 6.30 -8.86 19.40
CA ALA A 230 6.16 -8.48 17.99
C ALA A 230 5.69 -7.04 17.83
N LYS A 231 4.74 -6.60 18.67
CA LYS A 231 4.26 -5.20 18.68
C LYS A 231 5.37 -4.23 19.11
N ALA A 232 6.13 -4.61 20.13
CA ALA A 232 7.27 -3.86 20.64
C ALA A 232 8.50 -3.92 19.71
N CYS A 233 8.47 -4.78 18.68
CA CYS A 233 9.58 -5.03 17.76
C CYS A 233 10.87 -5.45 18.49
N GLU A 234 10.74 -6.31 19.49
CA GLU A 234 11.87 -6.84 20.27
C GLU A 234 12.80 -7.70 19.40
N GLU A 235 14.03 -7.91 19.87
CA GLU A 235 15.01 -8.74 19.18
C GLU A 235 14.49 -10.17 18.98
N GLY A 236 14.50 -10.66 17.74
CA GLY A 236 13.92 -11.97 17.39
C GLY A 236 12.41 -11.97 17.11
N ALA A 237 11.68 -10.93 17.55
CA ALA A 237 10.25 -10.72 17.30
C ALA A 237 9.97 -9.71 16.17
N ALA A 238 11.00 -9.30 15.44
CA ALA A 238 10.90 -8.54 14.21
C ALA A 238 11.89 -9.05 13.17
N LEU A 239 11.56 -8.87 11.90
CA LEU A 239 12.51 -9.11 10.83
C LEU A 239 13.68 -8.15 10.93
N LYS A 240 14.87 -8.63 10.54
CA LYS A 240 16.02 -7.75 10.35
C LYS A 240 15.65 -6.70 9.30
N ASN A 241 15.89 -5.43 9.62
CA ASN A 241 15.53 -4.29 8.77
C ASN A 241 14.07 -4.34 8.26
N TYR A 242 13.14 -4.78 9.12
CA TYR A 242 11.71 -4.74 8.77
C TYR A 242 11.31 -3.34 8.30
N THR A 243 10.44 -3.27 7.29
CA THR A 243 9.97 -1.99 6.78
C THR A 243 9.03 -1.33 7.79
N ASN A 244 9.26 -0.05 8.09
CA ASN A 244 8.42 0.73 9.00
C ASN A 244 7.94 2.01 8.34
#